data_AF-R5MJU2-F1
#
_entry.id   AF-R5MJU2-F1
#
_cell.length_a   1.000
_cell.length_b   1.000
_cell.length_c   1.000
_cell.angle_alpha   90.00
_cell.angle_beta   90.00
_cell.angle_gamma   90.00
#
_symmetry.space_group_name_H-M   'P 1'
#
loop_
_entity.id
_entity.type
_entity.pdbx_description
1 polymer ?
#
loop_
_entity_poly.entity_id
_entity_poly.type
_entity_poly.pdbx_seq_one_letter_code
_entity_poly.pdbx_strand_id
1 'polypeptide(L)'
;MYNAAGQPWKGQKYISQITHELYTNTPAGLCGNEDCGQMSAWYVFSAMGFYPVNPVSGMYEIGSPAFPKMQLHLNNGKTFTVIARNASRENCYIQSVKLNGKPYDKSYITHQQIMEGDTLELEMGNKPGYIWFK
;
A
#
# COMPACT_ATOMS: atom_id res chain seq x y z
N MET A 1 -4.63 11.20 1.64
CA MET A 1 -4.55 12.65 1.97
C MET A 1 -3.12 13.14 2.18
N TYR A 2 -2.30 12.53 3.04
CA TYR A 2 -0.91 12.99 3.25
C TYR A 2 -0.05 13.01 1.97
N ASN A 3 -0.29 12.11 1.03
CA ASN A 3 0.34 12.14 -0.30
C ASN A 3 0.05 13.48 -1.01
N ALA A 4 -1.22 13.87 -1.12
CA ALA A 4 -1.64 15.14 -1.72
C ALA A 4 -1.11 16.39 -0.98
N ALA A 5 -0.79 16.26 0.32
CA ALA A 5 -0.19 17.32 1.12
C ALA A 5 1.35 17.36 1.03
N GLY A 6 1.97 16.53 0.18
CA GLY A 6 3.42 16.45 0.04
C GLY A 6 4.13 15.90 1.29
N GLN A 7 3.45 15.08 2.10
CA GLN A 7 4.00 14.52 3.35
C GLN A 7 3.74 13.01 3.46
N PRO A 8 4.09 12.20 2.45
CA PRO A 8 3.72 10.78 2.38
C PRO A 8 4.19 9.95 3.59
N TRP A 9 5.33 10.30 4.19
CA TRP A 9 5.87 9.61 5.37
C TRP A 9 4.91 9.64 6.58
N LYS A 10 4.08 10.69 6.72
CA LYS A 10 3.05 10.72 7.78
C LYS A 10 1.97 9.68 7.50
N GLY A 11 1.55 9.55 6.24
CA GLY A 11 0.60 8.52 5.82
C GLY A 11 1.14 7.12 6.08
N GLN A 12 2.37 6.86 5.65
CA GLN A 12 3.07 5.57 5.84
C GLN A 12 3.11 5.17 7.33
N LYS A 13 3.50 6.10 8.20
CA LYS A 13 3.51 5.88 9.66
C LYS A 13 2.15 5.45 10.20
N TYR A 14 1.09 6.21 9.89
CA TYR A 14 -0.24 5.93 10.43
C TYR A 14 -0.85 4.66 9.83
N ILE A 15 -0.66 4.41 8.53
CA ILE A 15 -1.13 3.17 7.88
C ILE A 15 -0.49 1.97 8.58
N SER A 16 0.84 1.98 8.75
CA SER A 16 1.57 0.91 9.44
C SER A 16 1.09 0.74 10.88
N GLN A 17 0.91 1.84 11.62
CA GLN A 17 0.40 1.77 12.99
C GLN A 17 -0.99 1.12 13.04
N ILE A 18 -1.93 1.58 12.21
CA ILE A 18 -3.31 1.09 12.21
C ILE A 18 -3.35 -0.40 11.84
N THR A 19 -2.64 -0.83 10.80
CA THR A 19 -2.65 -2.24 10.37
C THR A 19 -2.06 -3.18 11.42
N HIS A 20 -1.13 -2.72 12.26
CA HIS A 20 -0.54 -3.58 13.30
C HIS A 20 -1.28 -3.51 14.65
N GLU A 21 -1.96 -2.41 14.96
CA GLU A 21 -2.53 -2.17 16.30
C GLU A 21 -4.05 -2.34 16.36
N LEU A 22 -4.77 -2.05 15.28
CA LEU A 22 -6.24 -2.03 15.28
C LEU A 22 -6.88 -3.28 14.65
N TYR A 23 -6.05 -4.21 14.18
CA TYR A 23 -6.45 -5.48 13.59
C TYR A 23 -5.64 -6.62 14.23
N THR A 24 -6.31 -7.53 14.92
CA THR A 24 -5.69 -8.73 15.51
C THR A 24 -6.47 -9.99 15.14
N ASN A 25 -5.84 -11.15 15.27
CA ASN A 25 -6.43 -12.45 14.96
C ASN A 25 -7.23 -13.06 16.15
N THR A 26 -7.79 -12.20 17.00
CA THR A 26 -8.57 -12.60 18.18
C THR A 26 -10.07 -12.35 17.96
N PRO A 27 -10.99 -12.96 18.74
CA PRO A 27 -12.43 -12.70 18.61
C PRO A 27 -12.83 -11.23 18.78
N ALA A 28 -12.05 -10.45 19.55
CA ALA A 28 -12.23 -9.00 19.73
C ALA A 28 -11.25 -8.18 18.86
N GLY A 29 -10.83 -8.74 17.71
CA GLY A 29 -9.69 -8.26 16.97
C GLY A 29 -9.91 -7.03 16.09
N LEU A 30 -11.12 -6.47 16.07
CA LEU A 30 -11.44 -5.24 15.35
C LEU A 30 -11.69 -4.09 16.34
N CYS A 31 -11.21 -2.89 16.01
CA CYS A 31 -11.40 -1.71 16.85
C CYS A 31 -12.82 -1.09 16.78
N GLY A 32 -13.74 -1.69 16.03
CA GLY A 32 -15.09 -1.20 15.79
C GLY A 32 -15.94 -2.18 15.00
N ASN A 33 -17.10 -1.73 14.52
CA ASN A 33 -17.98 -2.54 13.67
C ASN A 33 -17.26 -2.93 12.38
N GLU A 34 -17.51 -4.16 11.91
CA GLU A 34 -16.89 -4.67 10.68
C GLU A 34 -17.45 -4.00 9.41
N ASP A 35 -18.67 -3.49 9.50
CA ASP A 35 -19.39 -2.76 8.45
C ASP A 35 -19.46 -3.52 7.11
N CYS A 36 -19.91 -4.78 7.19
CA CYS A 36 -20.25 -5.63 6.05
C CYS A 36 -19.12 -5.78 5.00
N GLY A 37 -17.88 -5.90 5.46
CA GLY A 37 -16.68 -6.07 4.64
C GLY A 37 -15.83 -4.81 4.52
N GLN A 38 -16.32 -3.64 4.91
CA GLN A 38 -15.62 -2.38 4.71
C GLN A 38 -14.30 -2.32 5.49
N MET A 39 -14.32 -2.67 6.78
CA MET A 39 -13.11 -2.67 7.61
C MET A 39 -12.11 -3.73 7.16
N SER A 40 -12.59 -4.89 6.74
CA SER A 40 -11.76 -5.98 6.22
C SER A 40 -11.11 -5.60 4.90
N ALA A 41 -11.86 -5.00 3.97
CA ALA A 41 -11.33 -4.53 2.69
C ALA A 41 -10.29 -3.42 2.89
N TRP A 42 -10.51 -2.52 3.85
CA TRP A 42 -9.53 -1.49 4.21
C TRP A 42 -8.20 -2.11 4.64
N TYR A 43 -8.25 -3.14 5.49
CA TYR A 43 -7.06 -3.86 5.92
C TYR A 43 -6.35 -4.52 4.75
N VAL A 44 -7.08 -5.24 3.89
CA VAL A 44 -6.51 -5.94 2.72
C VAL A 44 -5.80 -4.97 1.78
N PHE A 45 -6.43 -3.87 1.39
CA PHE A 45 -5.79 -2.85 0.55
C PHE A 45 -4.57 -2.23 1.23
N SER A 46 -4.70 -1.82 2.50
CA SER A 46 -3.61 -1.19 3.24
C SER A 46 -2.43 -2.13 3.43
N ALA A 47 -2.67 -3.40 3.72
CA ALA A 47 -1.63 -4.43 3.82
C ALA A 47 -0.92 -4.65 2.48
N MET A 48 -1.66 -4.58 1.35
CA MET A 48 -1.10 -4.58 -0.01
C MET A 48 -0.26 -3.35 -0.34
N GLY A 49 -0.37 -2.29 0.45
CA GLY A 49 0.42 -1.07 0.32
C GLY A 49 -0.19 -0.04 -0.64
N PHE A 50 -1.47 -0.14 -0.98
CA PHE A 50 -2.16 0.88 -1.78
C PHE A 50 -3.68 0.92 -1.51
N TYR A 51 -4.33 2.06 -1.72
CA TYR A 51 -5.76 2.22 -1.40
C TYR A 51 -6.51 3.11 -2.41
N PRO A 52 -7.75 2.74 -2.83
CA PRO A 52 -8.57 3.55 -3.75
C PRO A 52 -9.26 4.71 -3.01
N VAL A 53 -8.54 5.82 -2.78
CA VAL A 53 -9.08 7.00 -2.07
C VAL A 53 -10.27 7.63 -2.82
N ASN A 54 -10.21 7.67 -4.15
CA ASN A 54 -11.34 8.01 -5.01
C ASN A 54 -11.69 6.78 -5.87
N PRO A 55 -12.72 6.00 -5.51
CA PRO A 55 -13.04 4.73 -6.17
C PRO A 55 -13.30 4.82 -7.68
N VAL A 56 -13.71 5.99 -8.18
CA VAL A 56 -14.05 6.19 -9.61
C VAL A 56 -12.84 6.60 -10.44
N SER A 57 -11.77 7.11 -9.80
CA SER A 57 -10.60 7.66 -10.50
C SER A 57 -9.76 6.63 -11.26
N GLY A 58 -9.89 5.35 -10.91
CA GLY A 58 -8.96 4.31 -11.36
C GLY A 58 -7.55 4.47 -10.78
N MET A 59 -7.35 5.28 -9.74
CA MET A 59 -6.08 5.48 -9.06
C MET A 59 -6.11 4.88 -7.65
N TYR A 60 -4.99 4.29 -7.24
CA TYR A 60 -4.77 3.71 -5.93
C TYR A 60 -3.56 4.36 -5.29
N GLU A 61 -3.75 5.13 -4.23
CA GLU A 61 -2.68 5.83 -3.53
C GLU A 61 -1.76 4.83 -2.84
N ILE A 62 -0.45 4.96 -3.07
CA ILE A 62 0.59 4.14 -2.44
C ILE A 62 0.69 4.52 -0.96
N GLY A 63 0.68 3.50 -0.12
CA GLY A 63 0.76 3.57 1.34
C GLY A 63 2.03 2.89 1.88
N SER A 64 1.87 2.11 2.96
CA SER A 64 2.95 1.29 3.54
C SER A 64 2.53 -0.17 3.51
N PRO A 65 3.16 -1.03 2.67
CA PRO A 65 2.86 -2.47 2.64
C PRO A 65 3.22 -3.14 3.97
N ALA A 66 2.45 -4.17 4.34
CA ALA A 66 2.68 -4.94 5.56
C ALA A 66 3.60 -6.17 5.33
N PHE A 67 3.71 -6.65 4.09
CA PHE A 67 4.45 -7.86 3.75
C PHE A 67 5.54 -7.60 2.70
N PRO A 68 6.66 -8.36 2.73
CA PRO A 68 7.74 -8.17 1.76
C PRO A 68 7.37 -8.49 0.30
N LYS A 69 6.37 -9.33 0.07
CA LYS A 69 5.88 -9.67 -1.27
C LYS A 69 4.41 -10.03 -1.22
N MET A 70 3.64 -9.50 -2.16
CA MET A 70 2.22 -9.81 -2.36
C MET A 70 1.91 -9.96 -3.85
N GLN A 71 0.98 -10.84 -4.17
CA GLN A 71 0.59 -11.15 -5.54
C GLN A 71 -0.94 -11.16 -5.66
N LEU A 72 -1.46 -10.41 -6.62
CA LEU A 72 -2.86 -10.42 -7.00
C LEU A 72 -3.00 -11.20 -8.30
N HIS A 73 -3.64 -12.35 -8.23
CA HIS A 73 -4.01 -13.13 -9.42
C HIS A 73 -5.30 -12.56 -10.02
N LEU A 74 -5.24 -12.15 -11.27
CA LEU A 74 -6.28 -11.39 -11.93
C LEU A 74 -7.11 -12.30 -12.84
N ASN A 75 -8.37 -11.94 -13.07
CA ASN A 75 -9.30 -12.73 -13.88
C ASN A 75 -8.87 -12.87 -15.35
N ASN A 76 -7.98 -11.98 -15.83
CA ASN A 76 -7.39 -12.05 -17.17
C ASN A 76 -6.15 -12.97 -17.25
N GLY A 77 -5.86 -13.74 -16.19
CA GLY A 77 -4.74 -14.66 -16.12
C GLY A 77 -3.39 -14.01 -15.77
N LYS A 78 -3.35 -12.69 -15.65
CA LYS A 78 -2.14 -11.96 -15.26
C LYS A 78 -1.97 -11.92 -13.74
N THR A 79 -0.80 -11.52 -13.28
CA THR A 79 -0.51 -11.34 -11.85
C THR A 79 0.14 -10.00 -11.61
N PHE A 80 -0.53 -9.11 -10.87
CA PHE A 80 0.08 -7.88 -10.35
C PHE A 80 0.87 -8.21 -9.08
N THR A 81 2.08 -7.69 -8.95
CA THR A 81 2.98 -8.01 -7.84
C THR A 81 3.44 -6.74 -7.13
N VAL A 82 3.39 -6.75 -5.79
CA VAL A 82 4.06 -5.75 -4.95
C VAL A 82 5.25 -6.43 -4.29
N ILE A 83 6.46 -5.89 -4.51
CA ILE A 83 7.70 -6.32 -3.86
C ILE A 83 8.14 -5.18 -2.94
N ALA A 84 8.00 -5.36 -1.63
CA ALA A 84 8.39 -4.39 -0.63
C ALA A 84 9.64 -4.87 0.11
N ARG A 85 10.81 -4.58 -0.46
CA ARG A 85 12.08 -5.03 0.10
C ARG A 85 12.26 -4.43 1.49
N ASN A 86 12.62 -5.29 2.45
CA ASN A 86 12.82 -4.93 3.85
C ASN A 86 11.56 -4.47 4.61
N ALA A 87 10.34 -4.66 4.07
CA ALA A 87 9.11 -4.32 4.79
C ALA A 87 9.00 -5.06 6.12
N SER A 88 8.82 -4.29 7.20
CA SER A 88 8.57 -4.79 8.55
C SER A 88 7.78 -3.75 9.33
N ARG A 89 7.43 -4.04 10.59
CA ARG A 89 6.81 -3.06 11.50
C ARG A 89 7.72 -1.84 11.70
N GLU A 90 9.03 -2.04 11.77
CA GLU A 90 10.04 -1.01 11.93
C GLU A 90 10.33 -0.28 10.62
N ASN A 91 10.38 -1.02 9.50
CA ASN A 91 10.69 -0.50 8.17
C ASN A 91 9.41 -0.18 7.38
N CYS A 92 8.69 0.87 7.80
CA CYS A 92 7.43 1.28 7.18
C CYS A 92 7.55 2.45 6.18
N TYR A 93 8.73 3.04 6.03
CA TYR A 93 8.91 4.22 5.18
C TYR A 93 9.48 3.85 3.82
N ILE A 94 8.84 4.33 2.75
CA ILE A 94 9.32 4.13 1.37
C ILE A 94 10.56 5.01 1.14
N GLN A 95 11.63 4.38 0.65
CA GLN A 95 12.90 5.02 0.28
C GLN A 95 13.02 5.21 -1.23
N SER A 96 12.48 4.29 -2.02
CA SER A 96 12.42 4.41 -3.47
C SER A 96 11.26 3.58 -4.05
N VAL A 97 10.78 3.98 -5.22
CA VAL A 97 9.68 3.31 -5.93
C VAL A 97 10.11 3.04 -7.37
N LYS A 98 9.83 1.82 -7.84
CA LYS A 98 9.95 1.43 -9.23
C LYS A 98 8.68 0.73 -9.69
N LEU A 99 8.40 0.85 -10.98
CA LEU A 99 7.37 0.08 -11.65
C LEU A 99 8.01 -0.64 -12.84
N ASN A 100 7.89 -1.97 -12.86
CA ASN A 100 8.54 -2.83 -13.86
C ASN A 100 10.05 -2.53 -13.99
N GLY A 101 10.74 -2.40 -12.86
CA GLY A 101 12.19 -2.11 -12.79
C GLY A 101 12.60 -0.67 -13.10
N LYS A 102 11.69 0.21 -13.52
CA LYS A 102 11.99 1.61 -13.86
C LYS A 102 11.61 2.56 -12.73
N PRO A 103 12.38 3.63 -12.45
CA PRO A 103 11.99 4.64 -11.47
C PRO A 103 10.57 5.14 -11.71
N TYR A 104 9.81 5.30 -10.63
CA TYR A 104 8.42 5.71 -10.68
C TYR A 104 8.20 6.97 -9.84
N ASP A 105 7.50 7.95 -10.41
CA ASP A 105 7.44 9.33 -9.90
C ASP A 105 6.01 9.76 -9.51
N LYS A 106 5.11 8.80 -9.27
CA LYS A 106 3.72 9.06 -8.84
C LYS A 106 3.48 8.53 -7.43
N SER A 107 2.54 9.17 -6.72
CA SER A 107 2.08 8.73 -5.40
C SER A 107 1.04 7.60 -5.48
N TYR A 108 0.60 7.23 -6.67
CA TYR A 108 -0.46 6.26 -6.90
C TYR A 108 -0.06 5.29 -8.02
N ILE A 109 -0.68 4.11 -8.05
CA ILE A 109 -0.71 3.22 -9.22
C ILE A 109 -2.10 3.30 -9.87
N THR A 110 -2.21 2.93 -11.14
CA THR A 110 -3.49 2.94 -11.86
C THR A 110 -4.11 1.55 -11.94
N HIS A 111 -5.43 1.51 -12.11
CA HIS A 111 -6.16 0.29 -12.39
C HIS A 111 -5.63 -0.42 -13.63
N GLN A 112 -5.26 0.36 -14.67
CA GLN A 112 -4.65 -0.20 -15.88
C GLN A 112 -3.34 -0.94 -15.58
N GLN A 113 -2.44 -0.36 -14.78
CA GLN A 113 -1.18 -1.00 -14.39
C GLN A 113 -1.41 -2.29 -13.61
N ILE A 114 -2.40 -2.29 -12.70
CA ILE A 114 -2.83 -3.52 -12.01
C ILE A 114 -3.29 -4.55 -13.02
N MET A 115 -4.24 -4.19 -13.89
CA MET A 115 -4.80 -5.10 -14.90
C MET A 115 -3.79 -5.57 -15.95
N GLU A 116 -2.70 -4.82 -16.16
CA GLU A 116 -1.59 -5.19 -17.03
C GLU A 116 -0.62 -6.20 -16.40
N GLY A 117 -0.75 -6.47 -15.10
CA GLY A 117 0.09 -7.41 -14.36
C GLY A 117 1.43 -6.81 -13.97
N ASP A 118 1.50 -5.49 -13.78
CA ASP A 118 2.75 -4.81 -13.46
C ASP A 118 3.35 -5.27 -12.12
N THR A 119 4.64 -5.00 -11.96
CA THR A 119 5.36 -5.20 -10.70
C THR A 119 5.72 -3.84 -10.09
N LEU A 120 5.11 -3.52 -8.95
CA LEU A 120 5.48 -2.39 -8.10
C LEU A 120 6.59 -2.85 -7.15
N GLU A 121 7.75 -2.20 -7.21
CA GLU A 121 8.88 -2.47 -6.32
C GLU A 121 9.12 -1.27 -5.40
N LEU A 122 9.18 -1.55 -4.10
CA LEU A 122 9.36 -0.59 -3.03
C LEU A 122 10.60 -0.98 -2.23
N GLU A 123 11.48 -0.02 -1.97
CA GLU A 123 12.55 -0.18 -0.98
C GLU A 123 12.09 0.47 0.32
N MET A 124 12.07 -0.30 1.41
CA MET A 124 11.56 0.16 2.71
C MET A 124 12.69 0.47 3.69
N GLY A 125 12.44 1.39 4.62
CA GLY A 125 13.40 1.78 5.66
C GLY A 125 12.72 2.27 6.94
N ASN A 126 13.50 2.43 8.00
CA ASN A 126 13.02 2.81 9.34
C ASN A 126 12.96 4.31 9.60
N LYS A 127 13.31 5.13 8.62
CA LYS A 127 13.24 6.60 8.68
C LYS A 127 12.47 7.14 7.48
N PRO A 128 11.77 8.28 7.62
CA PRO A 128 11.13 8.95 6.49
C PRO A 128 12.09 9.08 5.30
N GLY A 129 11.67 8.56 4.14
CA GLY A 129 12.38 8.75 2.88
C GLY A 129 12.09 10.10 2.24
N TYR A 130 12.75 10.37 1.12
CA TYR A 130 12.45 11.55 0.28
C TYR A 130 11.09 11.42 -0.39
N ILE A 131 10.48 12.54 -0.73
CA ILE A 131 9.29 12.56 -1.59
C ILE A 131 9.75 12.18 -3.01
N TRP A 132 9.36 10.99 -3.49
CA TRP A 132 9.78 10.49 -4.79
C TRP A 132 8.91 10.97 -5.96
N PHE A 133 7.75 11.54 -5.65
CA PHE A 133 6.79 12.07 -6.62
C PHE A 133 6.73 13.60 -6.54
N LYS A 134 6.18 14.21 -7.59
CA LYS A 134 5.90 15.66 -7.66
C LYS A 134 4.41 15.90 -7.83
#